data_AF-A0A146M010-F1
#
_entry.id   AF-A0A146M010-F1
#
_cell.length_a   1.000
_cell.length_b   1.000
_cell.length_c   1.000
_cell.angle_alpha   90.00
_cell.angle_beta   90.00
_cell.angle_gamma   90.00
#
_symmetry.space_group_name_H-M   'P 1'
#
loop_
_entity.id
_entity.type
_entity.pdbx_description
1 polymer ?
#
loop_
_entity_poly.entity_id
_entity_poly.type
_entity_poly.pdbx_seq_one_letter_code
_entity_poly.pdbx_strand_id
1 'polypeptide(L)'
;AAPRSRSKHPPRCAHAGGARRSMEAVARERLLGILQEAERLGVAKEAVVRLAAARRPPPPPAHRSSLPFWLVAVSLALVVYKAELYSRVGIARAISYWSPSHDKCTVWMPDIVTRALRPPVDCSMCRDVHSVDRVSNITPKEFEEIYAFSGRPVIITDAMKNWTAQSVFSFDFFRDLYIDSMAQDQCQFFPYQTEFRSLWEVFQMSEERSRLTDGTDPWYIGWSNCDDKVGMILRQHYDRPYFLPENSENKNTDWIFMGTPGYGAHMHVDNVNNPSWQAQLVGTKNWTLEPPPECIYQCKGHEITVYPGEIFVLDTNSWYHSTRIVSNGISITIGAEYD
;
A
#
# COMPACT_ATOMS: atom_id res chain seq x y z
N ALA A 1 41.70 26.65 -31.86
CA ALA A 1 42.54 25.63 -31.19
C ALA A 1 41.72 24.97 -30.09
N ALA A 2 41.57 23.64 -30.11
CA ALA A 2 41.17 22.83 -28.95
C ALA A 2 42.42 22.59 -28.06
N PRO A 3 42.32 22.11 -26.81
CA PRO A 3 42.01 20.69 -26.57
C PRO A 3 41.15 20.34 -25.32
N ARG A 4 40.74 19.06 -25.34
CA ARG A 4 40.02 18.22 -24.35
C ARG A 4 40.70 18.15 -22.96
N SER A 5 39.95 17.90 -21.86
CA SER A 5 39.67 16.54 -21.31
C SER A 5 38.99 16.51 -19.91
N ARG A 6 38.00 15.60 -19.74
CA ARG A 6 37.58 14.71 -18.60
C ARG A 6 37.32 15.31 -17.19
N SER A 7 36.38 14.84 -16.35
CA SER A 7 35.25 13.88 -16.37
C SER A 7 34.50 13.95 -15.01
N LYS A 8 33.24 13.44 -14.94
CA LYS A 8 32.63 12.60 -13.87
C LYS A 8 31.16 12.95 -13.53
N HIS A 9 30.23 12.35 -14.28
CA HIS A 9 28.98 11.80 -13.73
C HIS A 9 29.12 10.28 -13.70
N PRO A 10 28.64 9.57 -12.67
CA PRO A 10 28.35 8.15 -12.77
C PRO A 10 26.86 7.93 -13.11
N PRO A 11 26.53 7.25 -14.22
CA PRO A 11 25.27 6.58 -14.37
C PRO A 11 25.42 5.08 -14.04
N ARG A 12 24.47 4.61 -13.23
CA ARG A 12 23.78 3.30 -13.29
C ARG A 12 24.64 2.06 -13.56
N CYS A 13 24.65 1.16 -12.59
CA CYS A 13 25.02 -0.24 -12.78
C CYS A 13 24.20 -0.88 -13.91
N ALA A 14 24.79 -0.94 -15.11
CA ALA A 14 24.38 -1.84 -16.17
C ALA A 14 25.24 -3.10 -16.03
N HIS A 15 24.59 -4.20 -15.67
CA HIS A 15 25.18 -5.54 -15.73
C HIS A 15 25.76 -5.81 -17.12
N ALA A 16 27.00 -6.30 -17.12
CA ALA A 16 27.69 -7.07 -18.16
C ALA A 16 27.45 -6.68 -19.62
N GLY A 17 28.44 -5.96 -20.19
CA GLY A 17 28.59 -5.77 -21.62
C GLY A 17 28.66 -7.09 -22.38
N GLY A 18 27.57 -7.39 -23.07
CA GLY A 18 27.53 -8.18 -24.29
C GLY A 18 26.40 -7.57 -25.11
N ALA A 19 26.73 -6.94 -26.24
CA ALA A 19 25.71 -6.43 -27.15
C ALA A 19 24.82 -7.60 -27.59
N ARG A 20 23.67 -7.77 -26.95
CA ARG A 20 22.59 -8.66 -27.41
C ARG A 20 22.02 -8.01 -28.67
N ARG A 21 22.73 -8.15 -29.80
CA ARG A 21 22.13 -7.95 -31.12
C ARG A 21 20.88 -8.82 -31.12
N SER A 22 19.73 -8.25 -31.47
CA SER A 22 18.50 -9.05 -31.52
C SER A 22 18.79 -10.29 -32.37
N MET A 23 18.31 -11.46 -31.94
CA MET A 23 18.54 -12.70 -32.72
C MET A 23 18.09 -12.53 -34.18
N GLU A 24 17.11 -11.66 -34.40
CA GLU A 24 16.63 -11.24 -35.71
C GLU A 24 17.67 -10.49 -36.54
N ALA A 25 18.43 -9.56 -35.93
CA ALA A 25 19.51 -8.84 -36.60
C ALA A 25 20.66 -9.76 -36.99
N VAL A 26 21.04 -10.70 -36.11
CA VAL A 26 22.07 -11.71 -36.39
C VAL A 26 21.63 -12.68 -37.48
N ALA A 27 20.36 -13.11 -37.45
CA ALA A 27 19.80 -13.99 -38.47
C ALA A 27 19.72 -13.32 -39.84
N ARG A 28 19.32 -12.04 -39.91
CA ARG A 28 19.27 -11.27 -41.16
C ARG A 28 20.65 -11.11 -41.78
N GLU A 29 21.65 -10.75 -40.99
CA GLU A 29 23.02 -10.56 -41.50
C GLU A 29 23.62 -11.86 -42.03
N ARG A 30 23.36 -12.98 -41.33
CA ARG A 30 23.78 -14.31 -41.78
C ARG A 30 23.09 -14.74 -43.07
N LEU A 31 21.79 -14.46 -43.22
CA LEU A 31 21.04 -14.76 -44.45
C LEU A 31 21.58 -13.94 -45.64
N LEU A 32 21.84 -12.65 -45.43
CA LEU A 32 22.40 -11.78 -46.46
C LEU A 32 23.77 -12.28 -46.92
N GLY A 33 24.65 -12.69 -45.99
CA GLY A 33 25.95 -13.27 -46.33
C GLY A 33 25.85 -14.56 -47.17
N ILE A 34 24.90 -15.45 -46.85
CA ILE A 34 24.68 -16.69 -47.61
C ILE A 34 24.19 -16.39 -49.04
N LEU A 35 23.27 -15.43 -49.19
CA LEU A 35 22.74 -15.06 -50.51
C LEU A 35 23.82 -14.40 -51.39
N GLN A 36 24.70 -13.61 -50.78
CA GLN A 36 25.77 -12.91 -51.49
C GLN A 36 26.87 -13.87 -51.97
N GLU A 37 27.21 -14.88 -51.16
CA GLU A 37 28.17 -15.92 -51.54
C GLU A 37 27.59 -16.84 -52.63
N ALA A 38 26.30 -17.17 -52.55
CA ALA A 38 25.62 -17.95 -53.58
C ALA A 38 25.60 -17.22 -54.94
N GLU A 39 25.35 -15.91 -54.95
CA GLU A 39 25.40 -15.07 -56.15
C GLU A 39 26.82 -15.04 -56.74
N ARG A 40 27.85 -15.02 -55.88
CA ARG A 40 29.26 -15.09 -56.28
C ARG A 40 29.65 -16.42 -56.92
N LEU A 41 29.00 -17.51 -56.50
CA LEU A 41 29.18 -18.86 -57.05
C LEU A 41 28.27 -19.16 -58.26
N GLY A 42 27.55 -18.16 -58.78
CA GLY A 42 26.67 -18.29 -59.94
C GLY A 42 25.36 -19.03 -59.65
N VAL A 43 24.98 -19.17 -58.38
CA VAL A 43 23.75 -19.85 -57.95
C VAL A 43 22.63 -18.82 -57.81
N ALA A 44 21.57 -18.99 -58.60
CA ALA A 44 20.39 -18.13 -58.53
C ALA A 44 19.72 -18.18 -57.13
N LYS A 45 19.21 -17.05 -56.64
CA LYS A 45 18.65 -16.92 -55.29
C LYS A 45 17.51 -17.92 -55.03
N GLU A 46 16.74 -18.23 -56.07
CA GLU A 46 15.64 -19.19 -56.05
C GLU A 46 16.14 -20.63 -55.79
N ALA A 47 17.33 -20.97 -56.27
CA ALA A 47 17.95 -22.28 -56.04
C ALA A 47 18.45 -22.42 -54.59
N VAL A 48 18.95 -21.34 -53.98
CA VAL A 48 19.37 -21.31 -52.56
C VAL A 48 18.17 -21.54 -51.63
N VAL A 49 17.05 -20.87 -51.92
CA VAL A 49 15.80 -21.03 -51.17
C VAL A 49 15.25 -22.46 -51.31
N ARG A 50 15.35 -23.05 -52.51
CA ARG A 50 14.96 -24.45 -52.75
C ARG A 50 15.86 -25.45 -52.02
N LEU A 51 17.17 -25.21 -51.94
CA LEU A 51 18.11 -26.05 -51.19
C LEU A 51 17.87 -25.97 -49.67
N ALA A 52 17.56 -24.79 -49.14
CA ALA A 52 17.18 -24.61 -47.74
C ALA A 52 15.83 -25.29 -47.42
N ALA A 53 14.88 -25.29 -48.37
CA ALA A 53 13.63 -26.02 -48.25
C ALA A 53 13.81 -27.55 -48.36
N ALA A 54 14.74 -28.02 -49.20
CA ALA A 54 15.03 -29.45 -49.40
C ALA A 54 15.73 -30.11 -48.20
N ARG A 55 16.36 -29.33 -47.31
CA ARG A 55 16.93 -29.81 -46.03
C ARG A 55 15.92 -29.83 -44.88
N ARG A 56 14.67 -29.42 -45.08
CA ARG A 56 13.64 -29.65 -44.08
C ARG A 56 13.42 -31.17 -44.00
N PRO A 57 13.56 -31.81 -42.84
CA PRO A 57 13.09 -33.18 -42.70
C PRO A 57 11.62 -33.21 -43.14
N PRO A 58 11.14 -34.31 -43.76
CA PRO A 58 9.72 -34.45 -43.99
C PRO A 58 9.01 -34.19 -42.65
N PRO A 59 7.85 -33.49 -42.65
CA PRO A 59 7.07 -33.41 -41.43
C PRO A 59 6.92 -34.84 -40.90
N PRO A 60 7.05 -35.07 -39.58
CA PRO A 60 6.74 -36.37 -39.02
C PRO A 60 5.37 -36.76 -39.58
N PRO A 61 5.13 -38.06 -39.93
CA PRO A 61 3.82 -38.47 -40.39
C PRO A 61 2.82 -37.89 -39.40
N ALA A 62 1.80 -37.21 -39.91
CA ALA A 62 0.76 -36.65 -39.06
C ALA A 62 0.11 -37.83 -38.35
N HIS A 63 0.65 -38.18 -37.18
CA HIS A 63 -0.01 -39.05 -36.25
C HIS A 63 -1.18 -38.19 -35.81
N ARG A 64 -2.28 -38.29 -36.55
CA ARG A 64 -3.60 -38.03 -36.00
C ARG A 64 -3.72 -39.03 -34.87
N SER A 65 -3.16 -38.70 -33.71
CA SER A 65 -3.84 -39.03 -32.47
C SER A 65 -5.15 -38.25 -32.55
N SER A 66 -6.12 -38.80 -33.30
CA SER A 66 -7.49 -38.58 -32.96
C SER A 66 -7.63 -39.21 -31.59
N LEU A 67 -7.30 -38.47 -30.53
CA LEU A 67 -8.15 -38.60 -29.36
C LEU A 67 -9.54 -38.36 -29.94
N PRO A 68 -10.42 -39.37 -30.01
CA PRO A 68 -11.76 -39.16 -30.52
C PRO A 68 -12.31 -37.95 -29.76
N PHE A 69 -12.82 -36.95 -30.48
CA PHE A 69 -13.37 -35.72 -29.90
C PHE A 69 -14.30 -36.02 -28.72
N TRP A 70 -14.96 -37.18 -28.77
CA TRP A 70 -15.79 -37.71 -27.72
C TRP A 70 -15.05 -38.02 -26.41
N LEU A 71 -13.83 -38.57 -26.43
CA LEU A 71 -13.03 -38.76 -25.20
C LEU A 71 -12.63 -37.43 -24.56
N VAL A 72 -12.34 -36.40 -25.37
CA VAL A 72 -12.07 -35.04 -24.86
C VAL A 72 -13.34 -34.43 -24.26
N ALA A 73 -14.48 -34.57 -24.96
CA ALA A 73 -15.77 -34.08 -24.49
C ALA A 73 -16.24 -34.78 -23.20
N VAL A 74 -16.07 -36.11 -23.10
CA VAL A 74 -16.37 -36.89 -21.89
C VAL A 74 -15.45 -36.50 -20.75
N SER A 75 -14.17 -36.29 -21.02
CA SER A 75 -13.22 -35.82 -19.99
C SER A 75 -13.61 -34.43 -19.48
N LEU A 76 -13.98 -33.50 -20.37
CA LEU A 76 -14.49 -32.18 -20.00
C LEU A 76 -15.79 -32.27 -19.20
N ALA A 77 -16.74 -33.11 -19.62
CA ALA A 77 -18.00 -33.32 -18.89
C ALA A 77 -17.77 -33.91 -17.50
N LEU A 78 -16.83 -34.85 -17.36
CA LEU A 78 -16.43 -35.41 -16.07
C LEU A 78 -15.77 -34.37 -15.17
N VAL A 79 -14.95 -33.47 -15.73
CA VAL A 79 -14.38 -32.34 -14.99
C VAL A 79 -15.48 -31.39 -14.52
N VAL A 80 -16.41 -31.01 -15.41
CA VAL A 80 -17.57 -30.15 -15.08
C VAL A 80 -18.43 -30.79 -13.98
N TYR A 81 -18.69 -32.10 -14.08
CA TYR A 81 -19.46 -32.84 -13.09
C TYR A 81 -18.72 -32.95 -11.75
N LYS A 82 -17.45 -33.36 -11.75
CA LYS A 82 -16.64 -33.47 -10.53
C LYS A 82 -16.41 -32.13 -9.84
N ALA A 83 -16.24 -31.05 -10.61
CA ALA A 83 -16.06 -29.70 -10.08
C ALA A 83 -17.40 -29.01 -9.77
N GLU A 84 -18.54 -29.70 -9.91
CA GLU A 84 -19.88 -29.18 -9.67
C GLU A 84 -20.20 -27.89 -10.45
N LEU A 85 -19.55 -27.66 -11.61
CA LEU A 85 -19.64 -26.43 -12.40
C LEU A 85 -21.03 -26.18 -13.02
N TYR A 86 -21.97 -27.11 -12.86
CA TYR A 86 -23.39 -26.95 -13.20
C TYR A 86 -24.20 -26.28 -12.06
N SER A 87 -23.61 -26.13 -10.87
CA SER A 87 -24.24 -25.56 -9.69
C SER A 87 -23.64 -24.20 -9.35
N ARG A 88 -24.42 -23.33 -8.68
CA ARG A 88 -23.91 -22.04 -8.18
C ARG A 88 -22.72 -22.22 -7.23
N VAL A 89 -22.71 -23.31 -6.46
CA VAL A 89 -21.67 -23.63 -5.47
C VAL A 89 -20.36 -24.05 -6.15
N GLY A 90 -20.42 -24.93 -7.16
CA GLY A 90 -19.22 -25.38 -7.88
C GLY A 90 -18.60 -24.29 -8.75
N ILE A 91 -19.42 -23.45 -9.39
CA ILE A 91 -18.94 -22.26 -10.10
C ILE A 91 -18.21 -21.33 -9.12
N ALA A 92 -18.79 -21.05 -7.94
CA ALA A 92 -18.14 -20.21 -6.93
C ALA A 92 -16.80 -20.78 -6.44
N ARG A 93 -16.72 -22.10 -6.20
CA ARG A 93 -15.47 -22.78 -5.83
C ARG A 93 -14.41 -22.69 -6.93
N ALA A 94 -14.80 -22.87 -8.19
CA ALA A 94 -13.86 -22.79 -9.32
C ALA A 94 -13.34 -21.36 -9.54
N ILE A 95 -14.20 -20.35 -9.40
CA ILE A 95 -13.79 -18.93 -9.44
C ILE A 95 -12.83 -18.62 -8.29
N SER A 96 -13.11 -19.13 -7.09
CA SER A 96 -12.23 -18.98 -5.92
C SER A 96 -10.87 -19.65 -6.10
N TYR A 97 -10.80 -20.77 -6.82
CA TYR A 97 -9.54 -21.47 -7.12
C TYR A 97 -8.68 -20.74 -8.16
N TRP A 98 -9.31 -20.06 -9.13
CA TRP A 98 -8.63 -19.32 -10.20
C TRP A 98 -8.29 -17.88 -9.83
N SER A 99 -8.91 -17.34 -8.78
CA SER A 99 -8.57 -16.04 -8.20
C SER A 99 -8.12 -16.24 -6.76
N PRO A 100 -6.85 -16.60 -6.52
CA PRO A 100 -6.26 -16.64 -5.18
C PRO A 100 -6.00 -15.21 -4.71
N SER A 101 -7.06 -14.41 -4.60
CA SER A 101 -7.10 -13.26 -3.71
C SER A 101 -6.91 -13.83 -2.31
N HIS A 102 -5.87 -13.38 -1.61
CA HIS A 102 -5.57 -13.81 -0.23
C HIS A 102 -6.63 -13.32 0.77
N ASP A 103 -7.65 -12.60 0.30
CA ASP A 103 -8.77 -12.12 1.09
C ASP A 103 -10.03 -12.95 0.83
N LYS A 104 -10.64 -13.39 1.93
CA LYS A 104 -11.74 -14.36 2.06
C LYS A 104 -13.09 -13.83 1.54
N CYS A 105 -13.19 -13.36 0.29
CA CYS A 105 -14.45 -12.87 -0.25
C CYS A 105 -14.76 -13.44 -1.65
N THR A 106 -15.89 -14.14 -1.78
CA THR A 106 -16.43 -14.62 -3.07
C THR A 106 -16.85 -13.47 -3.99
N VAL A 107 -17.22 -12.33 -3.41
CA VAL A 107 -17.61 -11.10 -4.10
C VAL A 107 -17.02 -9.92 -3.34
N TRP A 108 -16.28 -9.06 -4.03
CA TRP A 108 -15.84 -7.79 -3.48
C TRP A 108 -17.04 -6.84 -3.41
N MET A 109 -17.38 -6.37 -2.20
CA MET A 109 -18.45 -5.39 -2.04
C MET A 109 -17.93 -3.99 -2.38
N PRO A 110 -18.59 -3.26 -3.29
CA PRO A 110 -18.23 -1.87 -3.56
C PRO A 110 -18.32 -1.01 -2.30
N ASP A 111 -17.38 -0.08 -2.12
CA ASP A 111 -17.31 0.83 -0.96
C ASP A 111 -18.63 1.52 -0.64
N ILE A 112 -19.39 1.92 -1.66
CA ILE A 112 -20.70 2.57 -1.48
C ILE A 112 -21.69 1.65 -0.75
N VAL A 113 -21.67 0.35 -1.04
CA VAL A 113 -22.54 -0.65 -0.41
C VAL A 113 -22.05 -0.89 1.01
N THR A 114 -20.74 -1.08 1.20
CA THR A 114 -20.13 -1.29 2.52
C THR A 114 -20.43 -0.13 3.47
N ARG A 115 -20.35 1.12 3.00
CA ARG A 115 -20.67 2.32 3.78
C ARG A 115 -22.17 2.45 4.09
N ALA A 116 -23.03 2.14 3.11
CA ALA A 116 -24.48 2.22 3.29
C ALA A 116 -25.04 1.15 4.25
N LEU A 117 -24.36 0.02 4.39
CA LEU A 117 -24.75 -1.09 5.26
C LEU A 117 -24.01 -1.10 6.61
N ARG A 118 -23.28 -0.04 6.95
CA ARG A 118 -22.69 0.09 8.29
C ARG A 118 -23.81 0.10 9.34
N PRO A 119 -23.60 -0.58 10.48
CA PRO A 119 -24.53 -0.48 11.60
C PRO A 119 -24.70 0.98 12.03
N PRO A 120 -25.92 1.41 12.40
CA PRO A 120 -26.14 2.75 12.90
C PRO A 120 -25.42 2.96 14.22
N VAL A 121 -24.88 4.16 14.42
CA VAL A 121 -24.15 4.58 15.61
C VAL A 121 -25.11 5.23 16.62
N ASP A 122 -24.87 5.03 17.92
CA ASP A 122 -25.60 5.74 18.97
C ASP A 122 -25.09 7.18 19.11
N CYS A 123 -25.96 8.16 18.85
CA CYS A 123 -25.64 9.58 18.92
C CYS A 123 -25.32 10.10 20.33
N SER A 124 -25.49 9.29 21.38
CA SER A 124 -25.03 9.61 22.74
C SER A 124 -23.52 9.93 22.79
N MET A 125 -22.73 9.39 21.85
CA MET A 125 -21.29 9.66 21.73
C MET A 125 -20.95 11.13 21.47
N CYS A 126 -21.86 11.89 20.87
CA CYS A 126 -21.59 13.24 20.37
C CYS A 126 -22.62 14.30 20.80
N ARG A 127 -23.77 13.90 21.37
CA ARG A 127 -24.87 14.81 21.74
C ARG A 127 -24.44 15.96 22.66
N ASP A 128 -23.58 15.65 23.63
CA ASP A 128 -23.08 16.64 24.62
C ASP A 128 -21.62 17.06 24.35
N VAL A 129 -21.08 16.72 23.18
CA VAL A 129 -19.72 17.12 22.78
C VAL A 129 -19.80 18.45 22.06
N HIS A 130 -19.52 19.53 22.78
CA HIS A 130 -19.48 20.88 22.22
C HIS A 130 -18.09 21.27 21.70
N SER A 131 -17.05 20.66 22.26
CA SER A 131 -15.65 20.81 21.87
C SER A 131 -14.88 19.54 22.23
N VAL A 132 -13.75 19.32 21.57
CA VAL A 132 -12.84 18.23 21.94
C VAL A 132 -11.99 18.64 23.11
N ASP A 133 -12.05 17.85 24.18
CA ASP A 133 -11.31 18.10 25.41
C ASP A 133 -9.81 17.95 25.18
N ARG A 134 -9.04 18.81 25.86
CA ARG A 134 -7.59 18.67 26.03
C ARG A 134 -7.30 18.42 27.49
N VAL A 135 -6.80 17.24 27.79
CA VAL A 135 -6.51 16.81 29.17
C VAL A 135 -5.03 16.49 29.32
N SER A 136 -4.58 16.48 30.57
CA SER A 136 -3.22 16.15 30.98
C SER A 136 -3.28 15.41 32.30
N ASN A 137 -2.33 14.51 32.55
CA ASN A 137 -2.24 13.73 33.79
C ASN A 137 -3.56 12.98 34.13
N ILE A 138 -4.23 12.43 33.12
CA ILE A 138 -5.47 11.66 33.28
C ILE A 138 -5.14 10.24 33.75
N THR A 139 -5.81 9.74 34.78
CA THR A 139 -5.58 8.35 35.21
C THR A 139 -6.17 7.36 34.21
N PRO A 140 -5.63 6.13 34.08
CA PRO A 140 -6.23 5.11 33.22
C PRO A 140 -7.71 4.86 33.51
N LYS A 141 -8.09 4.91 34.79
CA LYS A 141 -9.48 4.74 35.23
C LYS A 141 -10.38 5.89 34.75
N GLU A 142 -9.95 7.14 34.89
CA GLU A 142 -10.72 8.28 34.37
C GLU A 142 -10.85 8.24 32.85
N PHE A 143 -9.78 7.84 32.16
CA PHE A 143 -9.82 7.65 30.70
C PHE A 143 -10.82 6.55 30.31
N GLU A 144 -10.80 5.41 31.00
CA GLU A 144 -11.72 4.30 30.77
C GLU A 144 -13.18 4.69 30.97
N GLU A 145 -13.47 5.36 32.09
CA GLU A 145 -14.84 5.75 32.47
C GLU A 145 -15.44 6.83 31.55
N ILE A 146 -14.61 7.73 31.01
CA ILE A 146 -15.08 8.92 30.28
C ILE A 146 -14.92 8.78 28.77
N TYR A 147 -13.82 8.21 28.29
CA TYR A 147 -13.40 8.30 26.89
C TYR A 147 -13.28 6.95 26.16
N ALA A 148 -12.70 5.92 26.79
CA ALA A 148 -12.31 4.68 26.12
C ALA A 148 -13.43 4.04 25.29
N PHE A 149 -14.66 3.99 25.84
CA PHE A 149 -15.81 3.30 25.26
C PHE A 149 -17.01 4.21 25.00
N SER A 150 -16.85 5.53 25.13
CA SER A 150 -17.96 6.48 24.92
C SER A 150 -18.04 7.01 23.49
N GLY A 151 -17.00 6.76 22.67
CA GLY A 151 -16.84 7.35 21.33
C GLY A 151 -16.53 8.86 21.37
N ARG A 152 -16.32 9.44 22.57
CA ARG A 152 -16.02 10.86 22.72
C ARG A 152 -14.55 11.14 22.36
N PRO A 153 -14.27 12.06 21.44
CA PRO A 153 -12.90 12.41 21.08
C PRO A 153 -12.20 13.15 22.23
N VAL A 154 -10.89 12.89 22.42
CA VAL A 154 -10.08 13.57 23.42
C VAL A 154 -8.62 13.71 22.98
N ILE A 155 -7.99 14.82 23.36
CA ILE A 155 -6.55 15.03 23.18
C ILE A 155 -5.84 14.92 24.53
N ILE A 156 -4.84 14.05 24.59
CA ILE A 156 -3.95 13.91 25.75
C ILE A 156 -2.65 14.67 25.46
N THR A 157 -2.39 15.70 26.24
CA THR A 157 -1.33 16.68 25.95
C THR A 157 0.05 16.29 26.49
N ASP A 158 0.13 15.24 27.32
CA ASP A 158 1.34 14.91 28.06
C ASP A 158 1.75 13.43 28.02
N ALA A 159 1.15 12.65 27.12
CA ALA A 159 1.40 11.21 27.02
C ALA A 159 2.73 10.83 26.38
N MET A 160 3.44 11.78 25.77
CA MET A 160 4.69 11.52 25.04
C MET A 160 5.94 12.08 25.73
N LYS A 161 5.87 12.50 27.00
CA LYS A 161 6.97 13.15 27.74
C LYS A 161 8.29 12.35 27.72
N ASN A 162 8.23 11.01 27.71
CA ASN A 162 9.40 10.13 27.76
C ASN A 162 9.75 9.50 26.40
N TRP A 163 9.07 9.89 25.32
CA TRP A 163 9.28 9.28 24.01
C TRP A 163 10.40 9.98 23.26
N THR A 164 11.36 9.20 22.77
CA THR A 164 12.44 9.72 21.90
C THR A 164 12.02 9.82 20.44
N ALA A 165 10.90 9.18 20.07
CA ALA A 165 10.35 9.13 18.72
C ALA A 165 10.20 10.51 18.05
N GLN A 166 9.84 11.56 18.81
CA GLN A 166 9.71 12.92 18.27
C GLN A 166 11.03 13.46 17.66
N SER A 167 12.17 13.01 18.18
CA SER A 167 13.50 13.44 17.72
C SER A 167 14.17 12.45 16.75
N VAL A 168 13.75 11.18 16.77
CA VAL A 168 14.37 10.10 15.99
C VAL A 168 13.62 9.82 14.70
N PHE A 169 12.29 9.83 14.74
CA PHE A 169 11.47 9.43 13.60
C PHE A 169 11.55 10.49 12.51
N SER A 170 11.98 10.06 11.34
CA SER A 170 12.20 10.89 10.17
C SER A 170 12.00 10.04 8.91
N PHE A 171 11.90 10.69 7.75
CA PHE A 171 11.84 9.98 6.48
C PHE A 171 13.02 9.00 6.32
N ASP A 172 14.23 9.47 6.61
CA ASP A 172 15.46 8.67 6.49
C ASP A 172 15.45 7.48 7.46
N PHE A 173 15.00 7.68 8.71
CA PHE A 173 14.86 6.61 9.69
C PHE A 173 13.93 5.49 9.18
N PHE A 174 12.74 5.83 8.68
CA PHE A 174 11.81 4.82 8.16
C PHE A 174 12.32 4.18 6.87
N ARG A 175 12.94 4.95 5.97
CA ARG A 175 13.58 4.41 4.77
C ARG A 175 14.58 3.33 5.14
N ASP A 176 15.50 3.62 6.04
CA ASP A 176 16.59 2.71 6.40
C ASP A 176 16.06 1.45 7.12
N LEU A 177 14.92 1.54 7.80
CA LEU A 177 14.26 0.38 8.42
C LEU A 177 13.59 -0.55 7.40
N TYR A 178 12.93 0.00 6.38
CA TYR A 178 12.10 -0.77 5.46
C TYR A 178 12.77 -1.11 4.13
N ILE A 179 13.85 -0.43 3.73
CA ILE A 179 14.50 -0.66 2.43
C ILE A 179 15.06 -2.08 2.25
N ASP A 180 15.39 -2.77 3.34
CA ASP A 180 15.83 -4.17 3.30
C ASP A 180 14.78 -5.14 3.89
N SER A 181 13.59 -4.63 4.25
CA SER A 181 12.53 -5.47 4.82
C SER A 181 11.83 -6.25 3.71
N MET A 182 12.01 -7.57 3.73
CA MET A 182 11.29 -8.49 2.84
C MET A 182 9.78 -8.56 3.15
N ALA A 183 9.36 -8.05 4.31
CA ALA A 183 7.95 -8.04 4.71
C ALA A 183 7.18 -6.85 4.13
N GLN A 184 7.85 -5.86 3.52
CA GLN A 184 7.23 -4.61 3.08
C GLN A 184 5.99 -4.80 2.18
N ASP A 185 5.97 -5.84 1.34
CA ASP A 185 4.83 -6.14 0.46
C ASP A 185 3.58 -6.62 1.22
N GLN A 186 3.72 -6.99 2.49
CA GLN A 186 2.61 -7.40 3.38
C GLN A 186 2.04 -6.23 4.18
N CYS A 187 2.69 -5.07 4.17
CA CYS A 187 2.21 -3.88 4.86
C CYS A 187 0.98 -3.34 4.12
N GLN A 188 -0.08 -3.05 4.87
CA GLN A 188 -1.23 -2.35 4.31
C GLN A 188 -0.81 -0.92 4.02
N PHE A 189 -0.91 -0.50 2.76
CA PHE A 189 -0.44 0.80 2.28
C PHE A 189 -1.61 1.71 1.88
N PHE A 190 -1.55 2.98 2.29
CA PHE A 190 -2.59 3.97 2.05
C PHE A 190 -2.02 5.13 1.20
N PRO A 191 -2.24 5.12 -0.12
CA PRO A 191 -1.82 6.20 -1.00
C PRO A 191 -2.86 7.32 -1.03
N TYR A 192 -2.63 8.39 -0.27
CA TYR A 192 -3.53 9.55 -0.27
C TYR A 192 -3.06 10.59 -1.28
N GLN A 193 -3.78 10.72 -2.39
CA GLN A 193 -3.49 11.71 -3.46
C GLN A 193 -2.01 11.69 -3.89
N THR A 194 -1.48 10.50 -4.12
CA THR A 194 -0.11 10.29 -4.60
C THR A 194 -0.09 9.18 -5.65
N GLU A 195 0.96 9.18 -6.47
CA GLU A 195 1.23 8.18 -7.48
C GLU A 195 1.83 6.88 -6.92
N PHE A 196 2.34 6.90 -5.69
CA PHE A 196 2.96 5.74 -5.06
C PHE A 196 1.97 4.58 -4.91
N ARG A 197 2.44 3.36 -5.20
CA ARG A 197 1.66 2.12 -5.09
C ARG A 197 2.12 1.22 -3.97
N SER A 198 3.31 1.46 -3.45
CA SER A 198 3.89 0.68 -2.36
C SER A 198 4.82 1.54 -1.52
N LEU A 199 5.09 1.05 -0.31
CA LEU A 199 6.05 1.67 0.60
C LEU A 199 7.47 1.66 0.01
N TRP A 200 7.79 0.69 -0.87
CA TRP A 200 9.06 0.65 -1.60
C TRP A 200 9.24 1.87 -2.49
N GLU A 201 8.22 2.22 -3.29
CA GLU A 201 8.28 3.37 -4.19
C GLU A 201 8.45 4.69 -3.43
N VAL A 202 7.78 4.82 -2.27
CA VAL A 202 7.94 5.96 -1.36
C VAL A 202 9.40 6.12 -0.95
N PHE A 203 10.03 5.04 -0.49
CA PHE A 203 11.42 5.05 -0.01
C PHE A 203 12.47 5.15 -1.11
N GLN A 204 12.06 5.05 -2.38
CA GLN A 204 12.89 5.36 -3.55
C GLN A 204 12.70 6.78 -4.09
N MET A 205 11.84 7.61 -3.47
CA MET A 205 11.70 9.00 -3.87
C MET A 205 13.03 9.75 -3.77
N SER A 206 13.18 10.82 -4.56
CA SER A 206 14.42 11.60 -4.55
C SER A 206 14.63 12.32 -3.22
N GLU A 207 15.90 12.54 -2.87
CA GLU A 207 16.30 13.25 -1.65
C GLU A 207 15.74 14.68 -1.61
N GLU A 208 15.61 15.32 -2.77
CA GLU A 208 15.01 16.66 -2.88
C GLU A 208 13.53 16.63 -2.49
N ARG A 209 12.78 15.60 -2.92
CA ARG A 209 11.34 15.48 -2.61
C ARG A 209 11.10 15.07 -1.17
N SER A 210 11.94 14.18 -0.61
CA SER A 210 11.83 13.84 0.80
C SER A 210 12.19 15.01 1.72
N ARG A 211 13.04 15.94 1.27
CA ARG A 211 13.42 17.15 2.00
C ARG A 211 12.57 18.39 1.71
N LEU A 212 11.51 18.27 0.91
CA LEU A 212 10.62 19.37 0.55
C LEU A 212 11.33 20.52 -0.18
N THR A 213 12.30 20.23 -1.03
CA THR A 213 12.93 21.26 -1.86
C THR A 213 11.89 21.90 -2.80
N ASP A 214 12.02 23.21 -3.03
CA ASP A 214 11.11 23.96 -3.89
C ASP A 214 10.94 23.30 -5.27
N GLY A 215 9.69 23.13 -5.70
CA GLY A 215 9.33 22.57 -7.00
C GLY A 215 9.14 21.05 -7.03
N THR A 216 9.27 20.34 -5.90
CA THR A 216 8.90 18.92 -5.82
C THR A 216 7.41 18.72 -5.54
N ASP A 217 6.85 17.62 -6.05
CA ASP A 217 5.45 17.26 -5.84
C ASP A 217 5.16 16.88 -4.38
N PRO A 218 4.04 17.34 -3.80
CA PRO A 218 3.61 16.93 -2.46
C PRO A 218 3.32 15.43 -2.41
N TRP A 219 3.28 14.89 -1.19
CA TRP A 219 2.92 13.49 -0.95
C TRP A 219 2.41 13.31 0.48
N TYR A 220 1.46 12.39 0.67
CA TYR A 220 1.00 11.94 1.97
C TYR A 220 0.64 10.46 1.88
N ILE A 221 1.18 9.66 2.79
CA ILE A 221 1.01 8.21 2.80
C ILE A 221 0.77 7.72 4.22
N GLY A 222 0.12 6.56 4.33
CA GLY A 222 0.05 5.78 5.56
C GLY A 222 0.46 4.34 5.31
N TRP A 223 0.90 3.64 6.35
CA TRP A 223 1.10 2.19 6.29
C TRP A 223 0.96 1.53 7.67
N SER A 224 0.60 0.25 7.70
CA SER A 224 0.77 -0.58 8.89
C SER A 224 2.20 -1.12 8.99
N ASN A 225 2.73 -1.25 10.20
CA ASN A 225 3.91 -2.06 10.42
C ASN A 225 3.57 -3.55 10.27
N CYS A 226 4.23 -4.21 9.32
CA CYS A 226 4.08 -5.63 9.01
C CYS A 226 5.34 -6.45 9.32
N ASP A 227 6.37 -5.84 9.91
CA ASP A 227 7.65 -6.46 10.23
C ASP A 227 7.89 -6.40 11.74
N ASP A 228 7.95 -7.57 12.39
CA ASP A 228 8.17 -7.69 13.83
C ASP A 228 9.50 -7.05 14.28
N LYS A 229 10.56 -7.16 13.45
CA LYS A 229 11.87 -6.58 13.77
C LYS A 229 11.80 -5.05 13.70
N VAL A 230 11.11 -4.50 12.71
CA VAL A 230 10.87 -3.06 12.65
C VAL A 230 10.04 -2.63 13.85
N GLY A 231 8.99 -3.36 14.19
CA GLY A 231 8.16 -3.11 15.38
C GLY A 231 8.98 -3.04 16.66
N MET A 232 9.88 -4.00 16.88
CA MET A 232 10.79 -3.99 18.03
C MET A 232 11.68 -2.74 18.08
N ILE A 233 12.15 -2.23 16.94
CA ILE A 233 12.98 -1.02 16.87
C ILE A 233 12.11 0.22 17.15
N LEU A 234 10.91 0.30 16.56
CA LEU A 234 9.99 1.42 16.83
C LEU A 234 9.67 1.51 18.33
N ARG A 235 9.42 0.36 18.99
CA ARG A 235 9.13 0.27 20.43
C ARG A 235 10.30 0.64 21.35
N GLN A 236 11.51 0.87 20.83
CA GLN A 236 12.60 1.48 21.61
C GLN A 236 12.44 2.99 21.77
N HIS A 237 11.60 3.61 20.95
CA HIS A 237 11.47 5.07 20.86
C HIS A 237 10.15 5.62 21.37
N TYR A 238 9.14 4.78 21.50
CA TYR A 238 7.86 5.13 22.08
C TYR A 238 7.22 3.92 22.78
N ASP A 239 6.41 4.21 23.79
CA ASP A 239 5.75 3.21 24.61
C ASP A 239 4.24 3.20 24.38
N ARG A 240 3.56 2.25 25.01
CA ARG A 240 2.11 2.30 25.17
C ARG A 240 1.73 3.58 25.96
N PRO A 241 0.78 4.40 25.47
CA PRO A 241 0.36 5.61 26.19
C PRO A 241 -0.09 5.31 27.62
N TYR A 242 0.34 6.15 28.58
CA TYR A 242 0.14 5.87 30.01
C TYR A 242 -1.33 5.87 30.44
N PHE A 243 -2.21 6.53 29.69
CA PHE A 243 -3.63 6.67 30.00
C PHE A 243 -4.46 5.46 29.59
N LEU A 244 -3.89 4.50 28.87
CA LEU A 244 -4.62 3.28 28.48
C LEU A 244 -4.77 2.35 29.71
N PRO A 245 -5.91 1.65 29.89
CA PRO A 245 -6.12 0.66 30.97
C PRO A 245 -5.13 -0.50 30.90
N GLU A 246 -4.49 -0.93 31.99
CA GLU A 246 -3.41 -1.94 31.97
C GLU A 246 -3.73 -3.25 31.23
N ASN A 247 -5.00 -3.65 31.25
CA ASN A 247 -5.54 -4.83 30.56
C ASN A 247 -5.87 -4.59 29.08
N SER A 248 -5.80 -3.33 28.60
CA SER A 248 -6.00 -2.98 27.21
C SER A 248 -4.84 -3.49 26.37
N GLU A 249 -5.14 -4.45 25.49
CA GLU A 249 -4.31 -4.91 24.40
C GLU A 249 -4.08 -3.74 23.44
N ASN A 250 -2.87 -3.18 23.48
CA ASN A 250 -2.40 -2.39 22.36
C ASN A 250 -2.17 -3.38 21.21
N LYS A 251 -3.03 -3.37 20.19
CA LYS A 251 -2.83 -4.28 19.06
C LYS A 251 -1.42 -4.06 18.50
N ASN A 252 -0.72 -5.17 18.22
CA ASN A 252 0.68 -5.14 17.76
C ASN A 252 0.90 -4.41 16.43
N THR A 253 -0.15 -3.94 15.77
CA THR A 253 -0.09 -3.23 14.50
C THR A 253 -0.03 -1.72 14.73
N ASP A 254 1.15 -1.16 14.44
CA ASP A 254 1.35 0.28 14.42
C ASP A 254 0.97 0.86 13.07
N TRP A 255 0.17 1.92 13.07
CA TRP A 255 -0.17 2.69 11.89
C TRP A 255 0.68 3.95 11.85
N ILE A 256 1.50 4.12 10.81
CA ILE A 256 2.32 5.31 10.61
C ILE A 256 1.76 6.11 9.46
N PHE A 257 1.65 7.43 9.63
CA PHE A 257 1.31 8.35 8.54
C PHE A 257 2.35 9.45 8.45
N MET A 258 2.73 9.77 7.20
CA MET A 258 3.77 10.73 6.92
C MET A 258 3.48 11.49 5.63
N GLY A 259 3.81 12.78 5.59
CA GLY A 259 3.78 13.54 4.35
C GLY A 259 4.08 15.02 4.48
N THR A 260 3.99 15.70 3.36
CA THR A 260 4.35 17.11 3.15
C THR A 260 3.22 18.06 3.57
N PRO A 261 3.49 19.36 3.74
CA PRO A 261 2.44 20.36 3.97
C PRO A 261 1.32 20.28 2.92
N GLY A 262 0.08 20.49 3.33
CA GLY A 262 -1.08 20.43 2.43
C GLY A 262 -2.05 19.30 2.79
N TYR A 263 -2.40 18.46 1.81
CA TYR A 263 -3.42 17.44 1.99
C TYR A 263 -2.96 16.31 2.92
N GLY A 264 -3.90 15.75 3.67
CA GLY A 264 -3.75 14.50 4.38
C GLY A 264 -4.74 13.44 3.89
N ALA A 265 -5.27 12.65 4.81
CA ALA A 265 -6.35 11.72 4.53
C ALA A 265 -7.66 12.47 4.19
N HIS A 266 -8.38 12.01 3.16
CA HIS A 266 -9.68 12.54 2.78
C HIS A 266 -10.76 12.17 3.80
N MET A 267 -11.98 12.72 3.67
CA MET A 267 -13.08 12.40 4.59
C MET A 267 -13.49 10.92 4.48
N HIS A 268 -13.36 10.17 5.57
CA HIS A 268 -13.67 8.74 5.64
C HIS A 268 -14.04 8.32 7.06
N VAL A 269 -14.55 7.09 7.17
CA VAL A 269 -14.62 6.32 8.41
C VAL A 269 -13.76 5.08 8.21
N ASP A 270 -13.11 4.63 9.27
CA ASP A 270 -12.32 3.43 9.24
C ASP A 270 -13.19 2.18 9.36
N ASN A 271 -12.58 1.02 9.14
CA ASN A 271 -13.20 -0.28 9.36
C ASN A 271 -12.24 -1.17 10.14
N VAL A 272 -11.84 -0.64 11.30
CA VAL A 272 -11.00 -1.31 12.30
C VAL A 272 -11.89 -1.95 13.36
N ASN A 273 -11.35 -2.74 14.30
CA ASN A 273 -12.24 -3.39 15.29
C ASN A 273 -12.48 -2.52 16.51
N ASN A 274 -11.48 -1.72 16.91
CA ASN A 274 -11.53 -0.95 18.15
C ASN A 274 -11.18 0.53 17.91
N PRO A 275 -11.51 1.43 18.84
CA PRO A 275 -11.09 2.82 18.80
C PRO A 275 -9.56 2.96 18.70
N SER A 276 -9.12 4.09 18.17
CA SER A 276 -7.71 4.32 17.87
C SER A 276 -7.17 5.56 18.57
N TRP A 277 -5.87 5.53 18.86
CA TRP A 277 -5.12 6.72 19.26
C TRP A 277 -4.06 7.02 18.20
N GLN A 278 -3.77 8.30 17.98
CA GLN A 278 -2.72 8.76 17.08
C GLN A 278 -1.88 9.85 17.75
N ALA A 279 -0.61 9.54 17.94
CA ALA A 279 0.42 10.43 18.43
C ALA A 279 0.96 11.32 17.31
N GLN A 280 0.91 12.64 17.51
CA GLN A 280 1.52 13.61 16.61
C GLN A 280 2.99 13.82 17.01
N LEU A 281 3.92 13.21 16.25
CA LEU A 281 5.34 13.22 16.59
C LEU A 281 6.07 14.43 16.00
N VAL A 282 5.85 14.69 14.72
CA VAL A 282 6.49 15.78 13.97
C VAL A 282 5.42 16.53 13.19
N GLY A 283 5.55 17.85 13.09
CA GLY A 283 4.60 18.69 12.35
C GLY A 283 3.23 18.80 13.02
N THR A 284 2.32 19.50 12.36
CA THR A 284 1.00 19.86 12.92
C THR A 284 -0.09 19.50 11.94
N LYS A 285 -1.17 18.90 12.45
CA LYS A 285 -2.27 18.37 11.64
C LYS A 285 -3.59 18.95 12.12
N ASN A 286 -4.38 19.52 11.20
CA ASN A 286 -5.79 19.79 11.43
C ASN A 286 -6.58 18.52 11.13
N TRP A 287 -7.48 18.17 12.04
CA TRP A 287 -8.51 17.16 11.90
C TRP A 287 -9.86 17.84 11.73
N THR A 288 -10.62 17.40 10.74
CA THR A 288 -12.02 17.79 10.59
C THR A 288 -12.85 16.55 10.85
N LEU A 289 -13.71 16.61 11.86
CA LEU A 289 -14.62 15.56 12.27
C LEU A 289 -16.05 15.92 11.87
N GLU A 290 -16.80 14.95 11.36
CA GLU A 290 -18.22 15.06 11.08
C GLU A 290 -18.97 13.88 11.75
N PRO A 291 -20.15 14.12 12.34
CA PRO A 291 -20.95 13.04 12.90
C PRO A 291 -21.47 12.11 11.81
N PRO A 292 -21.79 10.85 12.14
CA PRO A 292 -22.43 9.95 11.20
C PRO A 292 -23.80 10.49 10.75
N PRO A 293 -24.28 10.17 9.53
CA PRO A 293 -25.49 10.77 8.96
C PRO A 293 -26.73 10.71 9.85
N GLU A 294 -26.93 9.62 10.57
CA GLU A 294 -28.03 9.42 11.53
C GLU A 294 -27.99 10.38 12.73
N CYS A 295 -26.83 10.97 13.03
CA CYS A 295 -26.60 11.88 14.15
C CYS A 295 -26.46 13.36 13.74
N ILE A 296 -26.58 13.69 12.45
CA ILE A 296 -26.31 15.04 11.91
C ILE A 296 -27.18 16.16 12.53
N TYR A 297 -28.36 15.82 13.04
CA TYR A 297 -29.27 16.79 13.69
C TYR A 297 -29.06 16.91 15.20
N GLN A 298 -28.33 15.97 15.82
CA GLN A 298 -28.08 15.94 17.26
C GLN A 298 -26.65 16.37 17.61
N CYS A 299 -25.73 16.17 16.67
CA CYS A 299 -24.29 16.37 16.86
C CYS A 299 -23.76 17.43 15.90
N LYS A 300 -22.58 17.96 16.20
CA LYS A 300 -21.90 18.98 15.39
C LYS A 300 -20.56 18.44 14.90
N GLY A 301 -20.11 18.96 13.76
CA GLY A 301 -18.74 18.75 13.31
C GLY A 301 -17.74 19.54 14.17
N HIS A 302 -16.49 19.09 14.17
CA HIS A 302 -15.40 19.70 14.93
C HIS A 302 -14.16 19.88 14.04
N GLU A 303 -13.50 21.03 14.14
CA GLU A 303 -12.17 21.24 13.55
C GLU A 303 -11.15 21.40 14.68
N ILE A 304 -10.09 20.58 14.66
CA ILE A 304 -9.17 20.42 15.78
C ILE A 304 -7.74 20.41 15.25
N THR A 305 -6.88 21.24 15.81
CA THR A 305 -5.44 21.18 15.53
C THR A 305 -4.74 20.29 16.56
N VAL A 306 -4.01 19.28 16.11
CA VAL A 306 -3.19 18.39 16.95
C VAL A 306 -1.72 18.77 16.76
N TYR A 307 -1.06 19.08 17.86
CA TYR A 307 0.33 19.58 17.90
C TYR A 307 1.33 18.47 18.23
N PRO A 308 2.62 18.63 17.86
CA PRO A 308 3.68 17.76 18.36
C PRO A 308 3.63 17.66 19.89
N GLY A 309 3.72 16.45 20.43
CA GLY A 309 3.58 16.23 21.89
C GLY A 309 2.18 15.78 22.33
N GLU A 310 1.17 15.92 21.46
CA GLU A 310 -0.20 15.51 21.75
C GLU A 310 -0.56 14.13 21.14
N ILE A 311 -1.39 13.37 21.85
CA ILE A 311 -2.03 12.16 21.35
C ILE A 311 -3.53 12.42 21.20
N PHE A 312 -4.06 12.18 20.00
CA PHE A 312 -5.48 12.29 19.73
C PHE A 312 -6.14 10.92 19.77
N VAL A 313 -7.18 10.77 20.58
CA VAL A 313 -7.98 9.55 20.71
C VAL A 313 -9.31 9.76 20.02
N LEU A 314 -9.66 8.85 19.11
CA LEU A 314 -10.86 8.93 18.30
C LEU A 314 -11.38 7.51 18.00
N ASP A 315 -12.68 7.31 18.16
CA ASP A 315 -13.34 6.16 17.53
C ASP A 315 -13.51 6.44 16.03
N THR A 316 -12.54 5.99 15.25
CA THR A 316 -12.46 6.22 13.80
C THR A 316 -13.49 5.41 13.01
N ASN A 317 -14.14 4.42 13.64
CA ASN A 317 -15.27 3.70 13.05
C ASN A 317 -16.57 4.51 13.11
N SER A 318 -16.69 5.40 14.08
CA SER A 318 -17.93 6.17 14.33
C SER A 318 -17.86 7.58 13.77
N TRP A 319 -16.71 8.25 13.90
CA TRP A 319 -16.52 9.62 13.42
C TRP A 319 -15.98 9.65 11.99
N TYR A 320 -16.70 10.35 11.10
CA TYR A 320 -16.15 10.73 9.82
C TYR A 320 -15.03 11.72 10.07
N HIS A 321 -13.86 11.49 9.47
CA HIS A 321 -12.71 12.33 9.70
C HIS A 321 -11.87 12.53 8.44
N SER A 322 -11.25 13.71 8.37
CA SER A 322 -10.25 14.06 7.37
C SER A 322 -9.11 14.82 8.03
N THR A 323 -7.96 14.87 7.35
CA THR A 323 -6.77 15.52 7.89
C THR A 323 -6.10 16.44 6.89
N ARG A 324 -5.46 17.48 7.42
CA ARG A 324 -4.67 18.45 6.65
C ARG A 324 -3.39 18.79 7.41
N ILE A 325 -2.24 18.74 6.74
CA ILE A 325 -0.97 19.14 7.33
C ILE A 325 -0.82 20.65 7.21
N VAL A 326 -0.69 21.32 8.35
CA VAL A 326 -0.62 22.79 8.45
C VAL A 326 0.76 23.30 8.87
N SER A 327 1.68 22.40 9.26
CA SER A 327 3.09 22.75 9.48
C SER A 327 3.83 22.99 8.16
N ASN A 328 4.92 23.77 8.20
CA ASN A 328 5.79 24.03 7.05
C ASN A 328 6.67 22.83 6.65
N GLY A 329 6.93 21.91 7.59
CA GLY A 329 7.73 20.70 7.36
C GLY A 329 6.87 19.44 7.21
N ILE A 330 7.55 18.30 7.07
CA ILE A 330 6.91 16.98 7.08
C ILE A 330 6.14 16.80 8.39
N SER A 331 4.96 16.19 8.31
CA SER A 331 4.22 15.68 9.47
C SER A 331 4.43 14.18 9.59
N ILE A 332 4.66 13.68 10.81
CA ILE A 332 4.78 12.26 11.13
C ILE A 332 3.89 11.95 12.32
N THR A 333 3.10 10.89 12.18
CA THR A 333 2.25 10.37 13.25
C THR A 333 2.37 8.86 13.36
N ILE A 334 2.25 8.34 14.57
CA ILE A 334 2.13 6.91 14.83
C ILE A 334 0.89 6.66 15.68
N GLY A 335 0.20 5.55 15.47
CA GLY A 335 -1.01 5.22 16.22
C GLY A 335 -1.27 3.73 16.25
N ALA A 336 -2.19 3.32 17.11
CA ALA A 336 -2.65 1.96 17.21
C ALA A 336 -4.10 1.92 17.72
N GLU A 337 -4.73 0.76 17.56
CA GLU A 337 -6.01 0.44 18.20
C GLU A 337 -5.77 0.03 19.67
N TYR A 338 -6.75 0.31 20.53
CA TYR A 338 -6.80 -0.17 21.91
C TYR A 338 -8.17 -0.80 22.18
N ASP A 339 -8.24 -1.84 23.02
CA ASP A 339 -9.49 -2.50 23.42
C ASP A 339 -9.93 -2.18 24.86
#